data_AF-A0AAV5JLC6-F1
#
_entry.id   AF-A0AAV5JLC6-F1
#
_cell.length_a   1.000
_cell.length_b   1.000
_cell.length_c   1.000
_cell.angle_alpha   90.00
_cell.angle_beta   90.00
_cell.angle_gamma   90.00
#
_symmetry.space_group_name_H-M   'P 1'
#
loop_
_entity.id
_entity.type
_entity.pdbx_description
1 polymer ?
#
loop_
_entity_poly.entity_id
_entity_poly.type
_entity_poly.pdbx_seq_one_letter_code
_entity_poly.pdbx_strand_id
1 'polypeptide(L)'
;MVESFKLIIGAFLSLTMPTIAAMTGHAVAAGLMLAFSHDYVFMRRDKGVLYMSEIDIGLTLPDYFIALVIAKISSASARRESLMCGRKIREDEAVKMGIVEAAHDNEDEVRKASVRLGEELTKRNWKGEVYAETRKGLYPEVCDMLGLVRNAIATPSI
;
A
#
# COMPACT_ATOMS: atom_id res chain seq x y z
N MET A 1 -14.42 7.92 -12.55
CA MET A 1 -14.08 7.51 -11.17
C MET A 1 -12.85 6.61 -11.14
N VAL A 2 -12.84 5.49 -11.88
CA VAL A 2 -11.68 4.56 -11.96
C VAL A 2 -10.41 5.24 -12.49
N GLU A 3 -10.49 5.93 -13.64
CA GLU A 3 -9.33 6.64 -14.21
C GLU A 3 -8.78 7.76 -13.31
N SER A 4 -9.65 8.49 -12.63
CA SER A 4 -9.25 9.56 -11.69
C SER A 4 -8.46 9.02 -10.50
N PHE A 5 -8.69 7.76 -10.11
CA PHE A 5 -7.97 7.13 -9.01
C PHE A 5 -6.52 6.78 -9.37
N LYS A 6 -6.21 6.58 -10.66
CA LYS A 6 -4.82 6.41 -11.13
C LYS A 6 -3.94 7.60 -10.74
N LEU A 7 -4.48 8.82 -10.83
CA LEU A 7 -3.78 10.04 -10.44
C LEU A 7 -3.44 10.05 -8.95
N ILE A 8 -4.34 9.52 -8.11
CA ILE A 8 -4.11 9.43 -6.66
C ILE A 8 -2.98 8.44 -6.37
N ILE A 9 -3.05 7.23 -6.91
CA ILE A 9 -1.98 6.23 -6.73
C ILE A 9 -0.65 6.78 -7.25
N GLY A 10 -0.66 7.39 -8.45
CA GLY A 10 0.54 7.97 -9.05
C GLY A 10 1.15 9.09 -8.23
N ALA A 11 0.32 9.93 -7.61
CA ALA A 11 0.77 10.97 -6.68
C ALA A 11 1.46 10.37 -5.45
N PHE A 12 0.85 9.35 -4.82
CA PHE A 12 1.45 8.67 -3.67
C PHE A 12 2.78 8.00 -4.01
N LEU A 13 2.85 7.27 -5.13
CA LEU A 13 4.08 6.64 -5.59
C LEU A 13 5.19 7.67 -5.90
N SER A 14 4.81 8.89 -6.26
CA SER A 14 5.75 9.97 -6.59
C SER A 14 6.15 10.87 -5.41
N LEU A 15 5.61 10.65 -4.20
CA LEU A 15 5.97 11.43 -3.02
C LEU A 15 7.45 11.25 -2.65
N THR A 16 8.14 12.34 -2.35
CA THR A 16 9.57 12.37 -2.02
C THR A 16 9.88 12.05 -0.55
N MET A 17 8.91 11.48 0.16
CA MET A 17 9.06 11.04 1.54
C MET A 17 8.40 9.68 1.73
N PRO A 18 8.84 8.86 2.70
CA PRO A 18 8.14 7.65 3.10
C PRO A 18 6.70 7.94 3.54
N THR A 19 5.80 7.00 3.29
CA THR A 19 4.37 7.12 3.59
C THR A 19 3.87 5.93 4.38
N ILE A 20 3.00 6.19 5.36
CA ILE A 20 2.49 5.18 6.28
C ILE A 20 0.96 5.29 6.33
N ALA A 21 0.27 4.22 5.97
CA ALA A 21 -1.18 4.11 6.13
C ALA A 21 -1.51 3.62 7.55
N ALA A 22 -2.09 4.49 8.37
CA ALA A 22 -2.59 4.17 9.71
C ALA A 22 -4.08 3.79 9.64
N MET A 23 -4.38 2.49 9.53
CA MET A 23 -5.74 2.02 9.28
C MET A 23 -6.48 1.75 10.59
N THR A 24 -7.44 2.61 10.92
CA THR A 24 -8.23 2.52 12.16
C THR A 24 -9.54 1.74 12.01
N GLY A 25 -9.87 1.30 10.79
CA GLY A 25 -11.10 0.59 10.46
C GLY A 25 -10.99 -0.23 9.19
N HIS A 26 -12.11 -0.43 8.50
CA HIS A 26 -12.19 -1.27 7.30
C HIS A 26 -11.55 -0.56 6.11
N ALA A 27 -10.82 -1.30 5.28
CA ALA A 27 -10.42 -0.88 3.95
C ALA A 27 -10.83 -1.93 2.94
N VAL A 28 -11.67 -1.48 2.02
CA VAL A 28 -12.36 -2.32 1.06
C VAL A 28 -12.18 -1.71 -0.31
N ALA A 29 -11.97 -2.54 -1.33
CA ALA A 29 -11.88 -2.10 -2.73
C ALA A 29 -10.85 -0.95 -2.89
N ALA A 30 -11.28 0.20 -3.40
CA ALA A 30 -10.43 1.39 -3.55
C ALA A 30 -9.79 1.88 -2.24
N GLY A 31 -10.44 1.66 -1.08
CA GLY A 31 -9.85 1.98 0.22
C GLY A 31 -8.63 1.13 0.53
N LEU A 32 -8.64 -0.15 0.13
CA LEU A 32 -7.47 -1.03 0.24
C LEU A 32 -6.38 -0.61 -0.77
N MET A 33 -6.76 -0.23 -1.99
CA MET A 33 -5.80 0.27 -2.98
C MET A 33 -5.12 1.58 -2.54
N LEU A 34 -5.84 2.46 -1.84
CA LEU A 34 -5.26 3.66 -1.25
C LEU A 34 -4.26 3.31 -0.15
N ALA A 35 -4.58 2.35 0.73
CA ALA A 35 -3.63 1.86 1.73
C ALA A 35 -2.38 1.25 1.06
N PHE A 36 -2.57 0.46 0.00
CA PHE A 36 -1.49 -0.13 -0.79
C PHE A 36 -0.63 0.87 -1.57
N SER A 37 -1.13 2.08 -1.79
CA SER A 37 -0.34 3.17 -2.37
C SER A 37 0.69 3.74 -1.40
N HIS A 38 0.60 3.42 -0.10
CA HIS A 38 1.60 3.80 0.89
C HIS A 38 2.74 2.76 0.96
N ASP A 39 3.88 3.15 1.52
CA ASP A 39 5.02 2.23 1.70
C ASP A 39 4.70 1.18 2.77
N TYR A 40 4.23 1.66 3.92
CA TYR A 40 3.95 0.85 5.11
C TYR A 40 2.48 0.95 5.49
N VAL A 41 1.96 -0.12 6.07
CA VAL A 41 0.55 -0.21 6.48
C VAL A 41 0.46 -0.77 7.88
N PHE A 42 -0.13 -0.02 8.81
CA PHE A 42 -0.51 -0.50 10.14
C PHE A 42 -2.02 -0.62 10.22
N MET A 43 -2.52 -1.60 10.96
CA MET A 43 -3.96 -1.78 11.14
C MET A 43 -4.38 -1.89 12.60
N ARG A 44 -5.64 -1.56 12.87
CA ARG A 44 -6.31 -1.84 14.13
C ARG A 44 -6.82 -3.28 14.15
N ARG A 45 -6.57 -4.03 15.22
CA ARG A 45 -6.87 -5.46 15.36
C ARG A 45 -8.38 -5.75 15.36
N ASP A 46 -9.13 -5.14 16.27
CA ASP A 46 -10.55 -5.41 16.50
C ASP A 46 -11.50 -4.89 15.40
N LYS A 47 -11.13 -3.80 14.70
CA LYS A 47 -11.97 -3.14 13.69
C LYS A 47 -11.41 -3.18 12.26
N GLY A 48 -10.16 -3.60 12.09
CA GLY A 48 -9.51 -3.66 10.79
C GLY A 48 -9.99 -4.86 9.98
N VAL A 49 -10.43 -4.58 8.75
CA VAL A 49 -10.84 -5.61 7.78
C VAL A 49 -10.34 -5.20 6.41
N LEU A 50 -9.66 -6.11 5.73
CA LEU A 50 -9.08 -5.92 4.41
C LEU A 50 -9.68 -6.93 3.45
N TYR A 51 -10.28 -6.47 2.35
CA TYR A 51 -10.70 -7.34 1.25
C TYR A 51 -11.03 -6.56 -0.02
N MET A 52 -11.07 -7.27 -1.14
CA MET A 52 -11.66 -6.79 -2.39
C MET A 52 -13.07 -7.36 -2.51
N SER A 53 -14.06 -6.49 -2.68
CA SER A 53 -15.48 -6.87 -2.74
C SER A 53 -15.96 -7.12 -4.17
N GLU A 54 -15.14 -6.80 -5.16
CA GLU A 54 -15.50 -6.73 -6.58
C GLU A 54 -16.07 -8.05 -7.10
N ILE A 55 -15.50 -9.19 -6.69
CA ILE A 55 -16.00 -10.50 -7.09
C ILE A 55 -17.40 -10.81 -6.55
N ASP A 56 -17.69 -10.39 -5.31
CA ASP A 56 -19.00 -10.59 -4.67
C ASP A 56 -20.11 -9.75 -5.32
N ILE A 57 -19.74 -8.61 -5.92
CA ILE A 57 -20.67 -7.68 -6.57
C ILE A 57 -20.66 -7.81 -8.11
N GLY A 58 -19.98 -8.81 -8.67
CA GLY A 58 -19.97 -9.10 -10.11
C GLY A 58 -19.20 -8.07 -10.94
N LEU A 59 -18.17 -7.44 -10.38
CA LEU A 59 -17.31 -6.49 -11.07
C LEU A 59 -15.92 -7.07 -11.33
N THR A 60 -15.36 -6.75 -12.50
CA THR A 60 -13.97 -7.03 -12.82
C THR A 60 -13.06 -5.96 -12.21
N LEU A 61 -11.91 -6.37 -11.70
CA LEU A 61 -10.87 -5.46 -11.23
C LEU A 61 -10.12 -4.83 -12.42
N PRO A 62 -9.83 -3.52 -12.39
CA PRO A 62 -8.92 -2.90 -13.36
C PRO A 62 -7.50 -3.48 -13.26
N ASP A 63 -6.79 -3.56 -14.39
CA ASP A 63 -5.43 -4.13 -14.45
C ASP A 63 -4.45 -3.49 -13.47
N TYR A 64 -4.53 -2.17 -13.29
CA TYR A 64 -3.66 -1.45 -12.36
C TYR A 64 -3.95 -1.75 -10.88
N PHE A 65 -5.18 -2.16 -10.53
CA PHE A 65 -5.48 -2.68 -9.18
C PHE A 65 -4.83 -4.05 -8.99
N ILE A 66 -4.95 -4.92 -10.00
CA ILE A 66 -4.33 -6.26 -9.95
C ILE A 66 -2.82 -6.13 -9.82
N ALA A 67 -2.18 -5.28 -10.63
CA ALA A 67 -0.75 -5.02 -10.55
C ALA A 67 -0.32 -4.49 -9.17
N LEU A 68 -1.09 -3.56 -8.58
CA LEU A 68 -0.80 -3.04 -7.24
C LEU A 68 -0.93 -4.12 -6.16
N VAL A 69 -1.93 -5.00 -6.24
CA VAL A 69 -2.09 -6.12 -5.31
C VAL A 69 -0.95 -7.13 -5.46
N ILE A 70 -0.55 -7.43 -6.70
CA ILE A 70 0.61 -8.30 -6.99
C ILE A 70 1.88 -7.72 -6.37
N ALA A 71 2.08 -6.41 -6.48
CA ALA A 71 3.22 -5.70 -5.95
C ALA A 71 3.27 -5.66 -4.41
N LYS A 72 2.11 -5.54 -3.75
CA LYS A 72 2.01 -5.37 -2.28
C LYS A 72 1.79 -6.68 -1.52
N ILE A 73 1.26 -7.72 -2.17
CA ILE A 73 1.04 -9.04 -1.56
C ILE A 73 1.92 -10.07 -2.26
N SER A 74 3.02 -10.44 -1.61
CA SER A 74 3.97 -11.44 -2.14
C SER A 74 3.39 -12.86 -2.16
N SER A 75 2.49 -13.18 -1.24
CA SER A 75 1.88 -14.50 -1.13
C SER A 75 0.80 -14.73 -2.19
N ALA A 76 1.07 -15.67 -3.10
CA ALA A 76 0.10 -16.07 -4.12
C ALA A 76 -1.22 -16.61 -3.54
N SER A 77 -1.18 -17.28 -2.38
CA SER A 77 -2.39 -17.73 -1.70
C SER A 77 -3.17 -16.55 -1.13
N ALA A 78 -2.51 -15.59 -0.47
CA ALA A 78 -3.17 -14.40 0.05
C ALA A 78 -3.82 -13.55 -1.07
N ARG A 79 -3.18 -13.48 -2.26
CA ARG A 79 -3.78 -12.86 -3.44
C ARG A 79 -5.06 -13.56 -3.89
N ARG A 80 -5.08 -14.90 -3.93
CA ARG A 80 -6.29 -15.65 -4.29
C ARG A 80 -7.40 -15.48 -3.24
N GLU A 81 -7.07 -15.57 -1.95
CA GLU A 81 -8.04 -15.34 -0.87
C GLU A 81 -8.68 -13.95 -0.97
N SER A 82 -7.87 -12.91 -1.21
CA SER A 82 -8.36 -11.54 -1.33
C SER A 82 -9.14 -11.29 -2.62
N LEU A 83 -8.58 -11.64 -3.78
CA LEU A 83 -9.13 -11.26 -5.09
C LEU A 83 -10.17 -12.25 -5.65
N MET A 84 -9.95 -13.55 -5.44
CA MET A 84 -10.73 -14.62 -6.07
C MET A 84 -11.74 -15.25 -5.11
N CYS A 85 -11.57 -15.07 -3.80
CA CYS A 85 -12.51 -15.57 -2.79
C CYS A 85 -13.29 -14.45 -2.08
N GLY A 86 -12.99 -13.17 -2.34
CA GLY A 86 -13.61 -12.02 -1.64
C GLY A 86 -13.39 -12.05 -0.12
N ARG A 87 -12.38 -12.78 0.36
CA ARG A 87 -12.26 -13.12 1.78
C ARG A 87 -11.88 -11.90 2.60
N LYS A 88 -12.62 -11.69 3.69
CA LYS A 88 -12.32 -10.68 4.72
C LYS A 88 -11.11 -11.11 5.56
N ILE A 89 -9.98 -10.45 5.37
CA ILE A 89 -8.73 -10.67 6.12
C ILE A 89 -8.70 -9.72 7.31
N ARG A 90 -8.31 -10.23 8.49
CA ARG A 90 -8.42 -9.52 9.78
C ARG A 90 -7.18 -9.71 10.65
N GLU A 91 -7.02 -8.84 11.64
CA GLU A 91 -6.16 -9.06 12.81
C GLU A 91 -4.73 -9.52 12.46
N ASP A 92 -4.21 -10.48 13.20
CA ASP A 92 -2.87 -11.04 13.03
C ASP A 92 -2.75 -11.90 11.75
N GLU A 93 -3.86 -12.26 11.10
CA GLU A 93 -3.81 -12.96 9.82
C GLU A 93 -3.28 -12.05 8.72
N ALA A 94 -3.68 -10.77 8.70
CA ALA A 94 -3.14 -9.79 7.76
C ALA A 94 -1.62 -9.63 7.92
N VAL A 95 -1.14 -9.67 9.16
CA VAL A 95 0.30 -9.62 9.49
C VAL A 95 1.00 -10.88 9.00
N LYS A 96 0.45 -12.08 9.29
CA LYS A 96 1.01 -13.37 8.84
C LYS A 96 1.07 -13.49 7.32
N MET A 97 0.10 -12.89 6.62
CA MET A 97 0.06 -12.84 5.16
C MET A 97 1.01 -11.78 4.55
N GLY A 98 1.66 -10.95 5.39
CA GLY A 98 2.56 -9.88 4.95
C GLY A 98 1.83 -8.73 4.25
N ILE A 99 0.55 -8.51 4.55
CA ILE A 99 -0.28 -7.44 3.96
C ILE A 99 -0.08 -6.12 4.73
N VAL A 100 0.15 -6.22 6.04
CA VAL A 100 0.37 -5.09 6.95
C VAL A 100 1.60 -5.37 7.82
N GLU A 101 2.23 -4.31 8.29
CA GLU A 101 3.41 -4.37 9.16
C GLU A 101 3.07 -4.92 10.55
N ALA A 102 1.97 -4.41 11.14
CA ALA A 102 1.48 -4.86 12.44
C ALA A 102 -0.01 -4.54 12.64
N ALA A 103 -0.63 -5.29 13.55
CA ALA A 103 -1.98 -5.05 14.06
C ALA A 103 -1.91 -4.60 15.53
N HIS A 104 -2.56 -3.49 15.87
CA HIS A 104 -2.58 -2.91 17.23
C HIS A 104 -3.99 -2.87 17.82
N ASP A 105 -4.13 -2.90 19.14
CA ASP A 105 -5.41 -3.15 19.81
C ASP A 105 -6.41 -2.00 19.67
N ASN A 106 -5.91 -0.77 19.49
CA ASN A 106 -6.74 0.42 19.37
C ASN A 106 -6.12 1.46 18.43
N GLU A 107 -6.94 2.45 18.06
CA GLU A 107 -6.56 3.52 17.15
C GLU A 107 -5.37 4.37 17.66
N ASP A 108 -5.28 4.58 18.97
CA ASP A 108 -4.20 5.34 19.57
C ASP A 108 -2.85 4.64 19.40
N GLU A 109 -2.82 3.32 19.57
CA GLU A 109 -1.64 2.50 19.33
C GLU A 109 -1.25 2.45 17.84
N VAL A 110 -2.21 2.30 16.93
CA VAL A 110 -1.95 2.38 15.48
C VAL A 110 -1.29 3.72 15.13
N ARG A 111 -1.84 4.83 15.66
CA ARG A 111 -1.30 6.18 15.44
C ARG A 111 0.11 6.31 16.01
N LYS A 112 0.33 5.88 17.27
CA LYS A 112 1.64 5.92 17.93
C LYS A 112 2.69 5.10 17.19
N ALA A 113 2.35 3.90 16.73
CA ALA A 113 3.25 3.05 15.96
C ALA A 113 3.62 3.70 14.61
N SER A 114 2.63 4.25 13.92
CA SER A 114 2.83 4.94 12.64
C SER A 114 3.72 6.18 12.79
N VAL A 115 3.47 7.02 13.79
CA VAL A 115 4.29 8.21 14.09
C VAL A 115 5.71 7.80 14.44
N ARG A 116 5.89 6.79 15.29
CA ARG A 116 7.21 6.27 15.67
C ARG A 116 8.01 5.83 14.45
N LEU A 117 7.40 5.04 13.55
CA LEU A 117 8.07 4.64 12.31
C LEU A 117 8.44 5.86 11.44
N GLY A 118 7.54 6.83 11.33
CA GLY A 118 7.81 8.08 10.61
C GLY A 118 8.99 8.87 11.18
N GLU A 119 9.08 8.98 12.51
CA GLU A 119 10.21 9.61 13.21
C GLU A 119 11.52 8.88 12.92
N GLU A 120 11.54 7.55 12.99
CA GLU A 120 12.74 6.76 12.68
C GLU A 120 13.18 6.90 11.24
N LEU A 121 12.24 6.90 10.28
CA LEU A 121 12.54 7.07 8.87
C LEU A 121 13.08 8.48 8.57
N THR A 122 12.56 9.51 9.26
CA THR A 122 13.00 10.91 9.07
C THR A 122 14.44 11.11 9.50
N LYS A 123 14.91 10.41 10.55
CA LYS A 123 16.32 10.46 11.00
C LYS A 123 17.33 10.02 9.94
N ARG A 124 16.88 9.27 8.93
CA ARG A 124 17.74 8.78 7.84
C ARG A 124 18.17 9.90 6.88
N ASN A 125 17.44 11.01 6.84
CA ASN A 125 17.74 12.20 6.05
C ASN A 125 18.10 11.89 4.58
N TRP A 126 17.33 11.01 3.93
CA TRP A 126 17.55 10.65 2.54
C TRP A 126 17.21 11.82 1.60
N LYS A 127 17.85 11.83 0.42
CA LYS A 127 17.40 12.66 -0.69
C LYS A 127 16.05 12.15 -1.17
N GLY A 128 15.01 12.94 -0.99
CA GLY A 128 13.63 12.52 -1.24
C GLY A 128 13.34 12.08 -2.67
N GLU A 129 13.99 12.72 -3.65
CA GLU A 129 13.90 12.32 -5.07
C GLU A 129 14.44 10.91 -5.30
N VAL A 130 15.56 10.56 -4.66
CA VAL A 130 16.13 9.19 -4.73
C VAL A 130 15.18 8.18 -4.08
N TYR A 131 14.53 8.55 -2.98
CA TYR A 131 13.52 7.70 -2.34
C TYR A 131 12.34 7.44 -3.28
N ALA A 132 11.78 8.49 -3.88
CA ALA A 132 10.65 8.39 -4.81
C ALA A 132 10.99 7.51 -6.02
N GLU A 133 12.15 7.72 -6.67
CA GLU A 133 12.55 6.93 -7.84
C GLU A 133 12.86 5.47 -7.46
N THR A 134 13.45 5.23 -6.28
CA THR A 134 13.64 3.87 -5.76
C THR A 134 12.30 3.18 -5.51
N ARG A 135 11.31 3.89 -4.91
CA ARG A 135 9.95 3.37 -4.72
C ARG A 135 9.29 3.01 -6.04
N LYS A 136 9.34 3.90 -7.04
CA LYS A 136 8.82 3.59 -8.38
C LYS A 136 9.53 2.37 -9.00
N GLY A 137 10.83 2.23 -8.74
CA GLY A 137 11.63 1.07 -9.16
C GLY A 137 11.19 -0.26 -8.55
N LEU A 138 10.59 -0.26 -7.35
CA LEU A 138 10.02 -1.47 -6.74
C LEU A 138 8.76 -1.95 -7.45
N TYR A 139 8.04 -1.05 -8.14
CA TYR A 139 6.73 -1.33 -8.74
C TYR A 139 6.68 -0.93 -10.23
N PRO A 140 7.55 -1.49 -11.08
CA PRO A 140 7.70 -1.07 -12.47
C PRO A 140 6.39 -1.26 -13.27
N GLU A 141 5.73 -2.41 -13.14
CA GLU A 141 4.48 -2.70 -13.85
C GLU A 141 3.36 -1.72 -13.47
N VAL A 142 3.26 -1.39 -12.18
CA VAL A 142 2.27 -0.40 -11.69
C VAL A 142 2.58 0.97 -12.27
N CYS A 143 3.86 1.39 -12.26
CA CYS A 143 4.27 2.67 -12.82
C CYS A 143 3.96 2.78 -14.31
N ASP A 144 4.25 1.73 -15.08
CA ASP A 144 3.99 1.70 -16.52
C ASP A 144 2.48 1.82 -16.81
N MET A 145 1.63 1.10 -16.06
CA MET A 145 0.16 1.20 -16.18
C MET A 145 -0.41 2.55 -15.76
N LEU A 146 0.28 3.27 -14.87
CA LEU A 146 -0.08 4.62 -14.43
C LEU A 146 0.52 5.72 -15.31
N GLY A 147 1.37 5.39 -16.28
CA GLY A 147 2.08 6.35 -17.12
C GLY A 147 3.12 7.18 -16.37
N LEU A 148 3.69 6.65 -15.29
CA LEU A 148 4.71 7.34 -14.50
C LEU A 148 6.09 7.20 -15.16
N VAL A 149 6.75 8.34 -15.37
CA VAL A 149 8.15 8.38 -15.82
C VAL A 149 9.08 8.11 -14.63
N ARG A 150 10.02 7.19 -14.85
CA ARG A 150 11.12 6.87 -13.93
C ARG A 150 12.40 7.57 -14.38
N ASN A 151 13.12 8.15 -13.43
CA ASN A 151 14.35 8.88 -13.66
C ASN A 151 15.51 8.20 -12.93
N ALA A 152 16.58 7.87 -13.65
CA ALA A 152 17.79 7.33 -13.04
C ALA A 152 18.61 8.47 -12.43
N ILE A 153 18.69 8.52 -11.09
CA ILE A 153 19.53 9.47 -10.37
C ILE A 153 20.86 8.76 -10.04
N ALA A 154 21.86 8.95 -10.90
CA ALA A 154 23.11 8.19 -10.87
C ALA A 154 24.30 8.91 -10.20
N THR A 155 24.14 10.17 -9.77
CA THR A 155 25.24 10.95 -9.19
C THR A 155 25.15 10.98 -7.66
N PRO A 156 26.07 10.30 -6.93
CA PRO A 156 26.19 10.52 -5.50
C PRO A 156 26.70 11.94 -5.28
N SER A 157 25.82 12.83 -4.81
CA SER A 157 26.27 14.14 -4.30
C SER A 157 27.01 13.86 -2.99
N ILE A 158 28.34 14.02 -3.06
CA ILE A 158 29.33 13.96 -1.98
C ILE A 158 29.02 15.03 -0.94
#